data_AF-A0A1H1HTY0-F1
#
_entry.id   AF-A0A1H1HTY0-F1
#
_cell.length_a   1.000
_cell.length_b   1.000
_cell.length_c   1.000
_cell.angle_alpha   90.00
_cell.angle_beta   90.00
_cell.angle_gamma   90.00
#
_symmetry.space_group_name_H-M   'P 1'
#
loop_
_entity.id
_entity.type
_entity.pdbx_description
1 polymer ?
#
loop_
_entity_poly.entity_id
_entity_poly.type
_entity_poly.pdbx_seq_one_letter_code
_entity_poly.pdbx_strand_id
1 'polypeptide(L)'
;MEITFVKRRNGYDVRISRAKGPELAPRGGPGGRPPVPHDAAHLIVEVEAGLRGGVFGRLADANGLDGLFWPADPAERRKASRRKRQPTAAQSADMARSEYLASLTAALWEVERGHRPPDAAWPGAREDAAIDPALLTRIFARYDEFAPAWAALPEGGELALTW
;
A
#
# COMPACT_ATOMS: atom_id res chain seq x y z
N MET A 1 13.09 3.98 -0.93
CA MET A 1 12.96 2.50 -0.90
C MET A 1 12.10 2.11 -2.08
N GLU A 2 12.34 0.98 -2.74
CA GLU A 2 11.56 0.60 -3.93
C GLU A 2 10.62 -0.57 -3.61
N ILE A 3 9.37 -0.46 -4.05
CA ILE A 3 8.33 -1.46 -3.88
C ILE A 3 7.89 -1.91 -5.27
N THR A 4 8.08 -3.18 -5.58
CA THR A 4 7.73 -3.77 -6.87
C THR A 4 6.48 -4.64 -6.71
N PHE A 5 5.44 -4.31 -7.47
CA PHE A 5 4.22 -5.10 -7.60
C PHE A 5 4.34 -6.01 -8.80
N VAL A 6 4.21 -7.32 -8.61
CA VAL A 6 4.28 -8.33 -9.67
C VAL A 6 2.90 -8.87 -9.93
N LYS A 7 2.37 -8.68 -11.13
CA LYS A 7 1.03 -9.11 -11.51
C LYS A 7 0.97 -10.63 -11.59
N ARG A 8 -0.02 -11.23 -10.91
CA ARG A 8 -0.30 -12.67 -10.97
C ARG A 8 -1.64 -12.88 -11.65
N ARG A 9 -1.94 -14.14 -12.01
CA ARG A 9 -3.26 -14.49 -12.51
C ARG A 9 -4.34 -13.95 -11.59
N ASN A 10 -4.43 -14.34 -10.32
CA ASN A 10 -5.55 -13.90 -9.45
C ASN A 10 -5.11 -13.03 -8.26
N GLY A 11 -4.17 -12.12 -8.51
CA GLY A 11 -3.67 -11.22 -7.48
C GLY A 11 -2.34 -10.62 -7.90
N TYR A 12 -1.47 -10.39 -6.92
CA TYR A 12 -0.14 -9.83 -7.12
C TYR A 12 0.79 -10.25 -5.99
N ASP A 13 2.10 -10.21 -6.25
CA ASP A 13 3.11 -10.25 -5.20
C ASP A 13 3.71 -8.86 -5.01
N VAL A 14 4.22 -8.62 -3.81
CA VAL A 14 4.98 -7.42 -3.45
C VAL A 14 6.40 -7.83 -3.09
N ARG A 15 7.36 -7.11 -3.68
CA ARG A 15 8.79 -7.21 -3.35
C ARG A 15 9.27 -5.84 -2.88
N ILE A 16 10.22 -5.84 -1.96
CA ILE A 16 10.74 -4.60 -1.37
C ILE A 16 12.26 -4.62 -1.47
N SER A 17 12.81 -3.58 -2.08
CA SER A 17 14.24 -3.31 -2.15
C SER A 17 14.58 -2.07 -1.32
N ARG A 18 15.49 -2.22 -0.36
CA ARG A 18 15.92 -1.13 0.55
C ARG A 18 17.41 -1.22 0.84
N ALA A 19 18.04 -0.06 1.02
CA ALA A 19 19.48 0.04 1.24
C ALA A 19 19.96 -0.49 2.60
N LYS A 20 19.06 -0.61 3.59
CA LYS A 20 19.39 -1.01 4.96
C LYS A 20 18.44 -2.10 5.46
N GLY A 21 18.96 -2.99 6.30
CA GLY A 21 18.21 -4.12 6.85
C GLY A 21 18.33 -5.39 6.01
N PRO A 22 17.80 -6.52 6.50
CA PRO A 22 17.83 -7.77 5.76
C PRO A 22 16.94 -7.70 4.52
N GLU A 23 17.30 -8.47 3.49
CA GLU A 23 16.46 -8.78 2.35
C GLU A 23 15.14 -9.40 2.83
N LEU A 24 14.03 -8.92 2.28
CA LEU A 24 12.68 -9.36 2.64
C LEU A 24 12.18 -10.39 1.65
N ALA A 25 11.54 -11.45 2.14
CA ALA A 25 10.87 -12.42 1.29
C ALA A 25 9.70 -11.75 0.54
N PRO A 26 9.51 -12.04 -0.76
CA PRO A 26 8.31 -11.65 -1.48
C PRO A 26 7.04 -12.17 -0.78
N ARG A 27 5.95 -11.40 -0.87
CA ARG A 27 4.66 -11.76 -0.28
C ARG A 27 3.54 -11.56 -1.29
N GLY A 28 2.59 -12.50 -1.34
CA GLY A 28 1.32 -12.29 -2.03
C GLY A 28 0.48 -11.23 -1.31
N GLY A 29 -0.05 -10.27 -2.07
CA GLY A 29 -1.01 -9.30 -1.55
C GLY A 29 -2.42 -9.88 -1.43
N PRO A 30 -3.38 -9.11 -0.87
CA PRO A 30 -4.79 -9.48 -0.90
C PRO A 30 -5.26 -9.86 -2.32
N GLY A 31 -6.06 -10.92 -2.40
CA GLY A 31 -6.56 -11.45 -3.67
C GLY A 31 -7.52 -10.52 -4.39
N GLY A 32 -7.87 -10.88 -5.63
CA GLY A 32 -8.74 -10.10 -6.49
C GLY A 32 -7.99 -9.37 -7.60
N ARG A 33 -8.70 -8.52 -8.34
CA ARG A 33 -8.15 -7.73 -9.45
C ARG A 33 -8.66 -6.28 -9.40
N PRO A 34 -8.45 -5.56 -8.29
CA PRO A 34 -8.81 -4.15 -8.27
C PRO A 34 -7.93 -3.38 -9.29
N PRO A 35 -8.42 -2.26 -9.86
CA PRO A 35 -7.60 -1.41 -10.73
C PRO A 35 -6.34 -0.92 -10.01
N VAL A 36 -6.43 -0.68 -8.70
CA VAL A 36 -5.31 -0.39 -7.81
C VAL A 36 -5.21 -1.50 -6.74
N PRO A 37 -4.14 -2.33 -6.73
CA PRO A 37 -3.87 -3.29 -5.67
C PRO A 37 -3.90 -2.65 -4.28
N HIS A 38 -4.45 -3.35 -3.29
CA HIS A 38 -4.57 -2.85 -1.91
C HIS A 38 -3.25 -2.34 -1.32
N ASP A 39 -2.16 -3.11 -1.45
CA ASP A 39 -0.83 -2.69 -0.97
C ASP A 39 -0.29 -1.48 -1.78
N ALA A 40 -0.69 -1.30 -3.05
CA ALA A 40 -0.35 -0.09 -3.83
C ALA A 40 -1.15 1.13 -3.36
N ALA A 41 -2.42 0.94 -3.00
CA ALA A 41 -3.23 1.98 -2.38
C ALA A 41 -2.61 2.44 -1.06
N HIS A 42 -2.23 1.52 -0.17
CA HIS A 42 -1.49 1.84 1.05
C HIS A 42 -0.21 2.61 0.78
N LEU A 43 0.61 2.15 -0.18
CA LEU A 43 1.85 2.84 -0.53
C LEU A 43 1.60 4.28 -0.97
N ILE A 44 0.64 4.49 -1.87
CA ILE A 44 0.29 5.81 -2.40
C ILE A 44 -0.22 6.73 -1.29
N VAL A 45 -1.16 6.27 -0.46
CA VAL A 45 -1.73 7.14 0.59
C VAL A 45 -0.71 7.45 1.69
N GLU A 46 0.15 6.50 2.03
CA GLU A 46 1.21 6.72 3.03
C GLU A 46 2.23 7.75 2.53
N VAL A 47 2.61 7.72 1.25
CA VAL A 47 3.48 8.73 0.63
C VAL A 47 2.79 10.10 0.61
N GLU A 48 1.58 10.19 0.06
CA GLU A 48 0.88 11.47 -0.15
C GLU A 48 0.44 12.15 1.14
N ALA A 49 0.15 11.37 2.19
CA ALA A 49 -0.21 11.87 3.52
C ALA A 49 0.98 11.94 4.49
N GLY A 50 2.19 11.54 4.07
CA GLY A 50 3.41 11.59 4.89
C GLY A 50 3.41 10.67 6.11
N LEU A 51 2.72 9.53 6.03
CA LEU A 51 2.55 8.59 7.14
C LEU A 51 3.77 7.70 7.29
N ARG A 52 4.52 7.84 8.39
CA ARG A 52 5.76 7.08 8.61
C ARG A 52 5.53 5.82 9.45
N GLY A 53 4.38 5.71 10.08
CA GLY A 53 4.00 4.58 10.93
C GLY A 53 3.17 3.49 10.26
N GLY A 54 2.80 3.67 8.99
CA GLY A 54 2.12 2.65 8.18
C GLY A 54 3.02 1.47 7.80
N VAL A 55 2.56 0.65 6.86
CA VAL A 55 3.25 -0.56 6.39
C VAL A 55 4.62 -0.18 5.83
N PHE A 56 4.64 0.68 4.82
CA PHE A 56 5.84 1.02 4.07
C PHE A 56 6.69 2.03 4.84
N GLY A 57 6.06 2.97 5.54
CA GLY A 57 6.78 3.88 6.44
C GLY A 57 7.61 3.14 7.49
N ARG A 58 7.04 2.08 8.10
CA ARG A 58 7.79 1.25 9.05
C ARG A 58 8.86 0.42 8.38
N LEU A 59 8.66 -0.10 7.17
CA LEU A 59 9.66 -0.88 6.45
C LEU A 59 10.85 -0.03 5.96
N ALA A 60 10.62 1.26 5.72
CA ALA A 60 11.65 2.22 5.35
C ALA A 60 12.54 2.67 6.52
N ASP A 61 12.11 2.45 7.77
CA ASP A 61 12.98 2.63 8.94
C ASP A 61 14.15 1.63 8.87
N ALA A 62 15.34 2.04 9.35
CA ALA A 62 16.56 1.24 9.30
C ALA A 62 16.45 -0.11 10.04
N ASN A 63 15.52 -0.23 10.99
CA ASN A 63 15.19 -1.45 11.70
C ASN A 63 13.78 -1.96 11.37
N GLY A 64 13.24 -1.52 10.24
CA GLY A 64 11.85 -1.62 9.87
C GLY A 64 11.35 -3.03 9.64
N LEU A 65 10.52 -3.51 10.55
CA LEU A 65 9.63 -4.64 10.32
C LEU A 65 8.24 -4.21 10.75
N ASP A 66 7.28 -4.37 9.86
CA ASP A 66 5.89 -4.01 10.03
C ASP A 66 5.06 -5.16 10.62
N GLY A 67 5.49 -6.40 10.34
CA GLY A 67 4.81 -7.66 10.69
C GLY A 67 4.15 -8.36 9.50
N LEU A 68 4.16 -7.75 8.31
CA LEU A 68 3.66 -8.34 7.07
C LEU A 68 4.80 -8.90 6.22
N PHE A 69 5.94 -8.20 6.19
CA PHE A 69 7.16 -8.66 5.53
C PHE A 69 8.16 -9.22 6.53
N TRP A 70 8.87 -10.27 6.10
CA TRP A 70 9.82 -11.00 6.94
C TRP A 70 11.15 -11.16 6.22
N PRO A 71 12.28 -11.18 6.94
CA PRO A 71 13.57 -11.50 6.34
C PRO A 71 13.53 -12.83 5.55
N ALA A 72 14.15 -12.85 4.38
CA ALA A 72 14.28 -14.05 3.54
C ALA A 72 15.20 -15.10 4.20
N ASP A 73 16.29 -14.65 4.83
CA ASP A 73 17.19 -15.52 5.60
C ASP A 73 16.50 -16.03 6.89
N PRO A 74 16.37 -17.35 7.09
CA PRO A 74 15.82 -17.94 8.31
C PRO A 74 16.51 -17.49 9.61
N ALA A 75 17.83 -17.26 9.59
CA ALA A 75 18.58 -16.81 10.75
C ALA A 75 18.21 -15.37 11.12
N GLU A 76 18.12 -14.47 10.13
CA GLU A 76 17.66 -13.10 10.32
C GLU A 76 16.19 -13.06 10.74
N ARG A 77 15.32 -13.91 10.18
CA ARG A 77 13.92 -14.03 10.60
C ARG A 77 13.79 -14.41 12.07
N ARG A 78 14.63 -15.33 12.56
CA ARG A 78 14.65 -15.72 13.99
C ARG A 78 15.18 -14.59 14.89
N LYS A 79 16.14 -13.78 14.44
CA LYS A 79 16.61 -12.59 15.18
C LYS A 79 15.52 -11.52 15.22
N ALA A 80 14.88 -11.27 14.09
CA ALA A 80 13.78 -10.32 13.91
C ALA A 80 12.60 -10.63 14.83
N SER A 81 12.15 -11.88 14.89
CA SER A 81 11.02 -12.28 15.74
C SER A 81 11.29 -12.04 17.23
N ARG A 82 12.53 -12.23 17.69
CA ARG A 82 12.95 -11.94 19.08
C ARG A 82 13.05 -10.44 19.37
N ARG A 83 13.24 -9.62 18.35
CA ARG A 83 13.37 -8.15 18.45
C ARG A 83 12.10 -7.43 18.00
N LYS A 84 10.97 -8.15 17.85
CA LYS A 84 9.71 -7.58 17.41
C LYS A 84 9.27 -6.49 18.39
N ARG A 85 9.29 -5.24 17.91
CA ARG A 85 8.77 -4.10 18.66
C ARG A 85 7.29 -3.94 18.34
N GLN A 86 6.50 -3.70 19.38
CA GLN A 86 5.13 -3.27 19.18
C GLN A 86 5.13 -1.87 18.55
N PRO A 87 4.16 -1.56 17.66
CA PRO A 87 4.00 -0.21 17.17
C PRO A 87 3.80 0.75 18.34
N THR A 88 4.43 1.92 18.26
CA THR A 88 4.12 3.04 19.16
C THR A 88 2.71 3.56 18.90
N ALA A 89 2.14 4.34 19.83
CA ALA A 89 0.83 4.95 19.64
C ALA A 89 0.77 5.80 18.35
N ALA A 90 1.82 6.55 18.03
CA ALA A 90 1.92 7.31 16.79
C ALA A 90 1.93 6.40 15.56
N GLN A 91 2.67 5.28 15.60
CA GLN A 91 2.68 4.33 14.49
C GLN A 91 1.33 3.64 14.29
N SER A 92 0.65 3.29 15.38
CA SER A 92 -0.72 2.75 15.32
C SER A 92 -1.71 3.76 14.75
N ALA A 93 -1.58 5.05 15.10
CA ALA A 93 -2.42 6.11 14.54
C ALA A 93 -2.18 6.30 13.03
N ASP A 94 -0.91 6.30 12.60
CA ASP A 94 -0.56 6.35 11.18
C ASP A 94 -1.08 5.13 10.41
N MET A 95 -0.98 3.92 10.99
CA MET A 95 -1.53 2.71 10.37
C MET A 95 -3.06 2.79 10.23
N ALA A 96 -3.77 3.23 11.27
CA ALA A 96 -5.22 3.40 11.20
C ALA A 96 -5.63 4.44 10.16
N ARG A 97 -4.85 5.52 10.04
CA ARG A 97 -5.05 6.55 9.01
C ARG A 97 -4.74 6.03 7.61
N SER A 98 -3.68 5.23 7.45
CA SER A 98 -3.32 4.56 6.19
C SER A 98 -4.45 3.65 5.72
N GLU A 99 -4.98 2.81 6.61
CA GLU A 99 -6.14 1.94 6.32
C GLU A 99 -7.38 2.73 5.89
N TYR A 100 -7.74 3.77 6.66
CA TYR A 100 -8.89 4.62 6.34
C TYR A 100 -8.73 5.28 4.95
N LEU A 101 -7.57 5.88 4.69
CA LEU A 101 -7.32 6.55 3.42
C LEU A 101 -7.28 5.56 2.26
N ALA A 102 -6.56 4.43 2.37
CA ALA A 102 -6.46 3.45 1.30
C ALA A 102 -7.84 2.89 0.94
N SER A 103 -8.62 2.50 1.93
CA SER A 103 -9.96 1.94 1.75
C SER A 103 -10.95 2.96 1.15
N LEU A 104 -11.02 4.17 1.71
CA LEU A 104 -12.00 5.16 1.25
C LEU A 104 -11.61 5.77 -0.11
N THR A 105 -10.35 6.16 -0.28
CA THR A 105 -9.92 6.85 -1.51
C THR A 105 -9.93 5.94 -2.73
N ALA A 106 -9.55 4.66 -2.58
CA ALA A 106 -9.64 3.71 -3.69
C ALA A 106 -11.10 3.48 -4.10
N ALA A 107 -12.00 3.31 -3.14
CA ALA A 107 -13.43 3.15 -3.42
C ALA A 107 -14.06 4.38 -4.08
N LEU A 108 -13.78 5.59 -3.57
CA LEU A 108 -14.28 6.84 -4.17
C LEU A 108 -13.75 7.02 -5.60
N TRP A 109 -12.45 6.77 -5.80
CA TRP A 109 -11.83 6.87 -7.12
C TRP A 109 -12.43 5.85 -8.10
N GLU A 110 -12.66 4.61 -7.67
CA GLU A 110 -13.31 3.59 -8.50
C GLU A 110 -14.72 4.01 -8.94
N VAL A 111 -15.49 4.65 -8.06
CA VAL A 111 -16.82 5.18 -8.42
C VAL A 111 -16.67 6.34 -9.42
N GLU A 112 -15.80 7.31 -9.14
CA GLU A 112 -15.61 8.47 -10.02
C GLU A 112 -15.09 8.12 -11.41
N ARG A 113 -14.27 7.07 -11.54
CA ARG A 113 -13.73 6.61 -12.82
C ARG A 113 -14.56 5.52 -13.47
N GLY A 114 -15.68 5.13 -12.87
CA GLY A 114 -16.61 4.13 -13.44
C GLY A 114 -16.13 2.69 -13.36
N HIS A 115 -15.18 2.38 -12.46
CA HIS A 115 -14.77 1.01 -12.15
C HIS A 115 -15.74 0.30 -11.19
N ARG A 116 -16.53 1.07 -10.44
CA ARG A 116 -17.54 0.58 -9.49
C ARG A 116 -18.83 1.39 -9.63
N PRO A 117 -20.03 0.78 -9.51
CA PRO A 117 -21.27 1.55 -9.42
C PRO A 117 -21.28 2.41 -8.15
N PRO A 118 -21.91 3.61 -8.18
CA PRO A 118 -22.07 4.43 -7.00
C PRO A 118 -22.97 3.72 -5.96
N ASP A 119 -22.62 3.88 -4.69
CA ASP A 119 -23.39 3.39 -3.55
C ASP A 119 -23.39 4.47 -2.45
N ALA A 120 -24.59 4.85 -2.04
CA ALA A 120 -24.82 5.89 -1.04
C ALA A 120 -24.40 5.46 0.39
N ALA A 121 -24.32 4.15 0.66
CA ALA A 121 -23.89 3.64 1.96
C ALA A 121 -22.36 3.60 2.09
N TRP A 122 -21.65 3.19 1.04
CA TRP A 122 -20.19 3.21 0.97
C TRP A 122 -19.69 3.14 -0.48
N PRO A 123 -18.78 4.01 -0.93
CA PRO A 123 -18.05 5.02 -0.15
C PRO A 123 -18.82 6.34 0.06
N GLY A 124 -20.05 6.46 -0.45
CA GLY A 124 -20.77 7.74 -0.46
C GLY A 124 -20.22 8.70 -1.52
N ALA A 125 -20.46 9.99 -1.34
CA ALA A 125 -19.98 11.04 -2.24
C ALA A 125 -18.61 11.58 -1.79
N ARG A 126 -17.83 12.09 -2.75
CA ARG A 126 -16.52 12.70 -2.49
C ARG A 126 -16.62 13.90 -1.56
N GLU A 127 -17.68 14.68 -1.71
CA GLU A 127 -17.93 15.91 -0.97
C GLU A 127 -18.19 15.63 0.53
N ASP A 128 -18.68 14.43 0.84
CA ASP A 128 -18.96 13.98 2.20
C ASP A 128 -17.75 13.32 2.88
N ALA A 129 -16.68 13.05 2.12
CA ALA A 129 -15.48 12.44 2.66
C ALA A 129 -14.74 13.42 3.58
N ALA A 130 -14.48 13.02 4.83
CA ALA A 130 -13.71 13.78 5.80
C ALA A 130 -12.19 13.75 5.51
N ILE A 131 -11.81 14.05 4.27
CA ILE A 131 -10.42 14.08 3.76
C ILE A 131 -10.16 15.47 3.20
N ASP A 132 -8.96 16.02 3.46
CA ASP A 132 -8.50 17.24 2.82
C ASP A 132 -8.62 17.12 1.28
N PRO A 133 -9.37 18.00 0.59
CA PRO A 133 -9.55 17.96 -0.86
C PRO A 133 -8.23 18.00 -1.65
N ALA A 134 -7.21 18.70 -1.13
CA ALA A 134 -5.91 18.77 -1.79
C ALA A 134 -5.17 17.43 -1.69
N LEU A 135 -5.23 16.75 -0.54
CA LEU A 135 -4.69 15.40 -0.38
C LEU A 135 -5.42 14.40 -1.27
N LEU A 136 -6.75 14.44 -1.29
CA LEU A 136 -7.57 13.56 -2.13
C LEU A 136 -7.22 13.71 -3.61
N THR A 137 -7.05 14.96 -4.07
CA THR A 137 -6.67 15.26 -5.46
C THR A 137 -5.30 14.65 -5.82
N ARG A 138 -4.31 14.74 -4.93
CA ARG A 138 -2.99 14.12 -5.17
C ARG A 138 -3.07 12.60 -5.22
N ILE A 139 -3.79 11.98 -4.27
CA ILE A 139 -3.99 10.52 -4.24
C ILE A 139 -4.66 10.04 -5.55
N PHE A 140 -5.70 10.74 -6.00
CA PHE A 140 -6.40 10.38 -7.25
C PHE A 140 -5.49 10.50 -8.46
N ALA A 141 -4.66 11.54 -8.54
CA ALA A 141 -3.69 11.68 -9.62
C ALA A 141 -2.69 10.50 -9.65
N ARG A 142 -2.26 10.01 -8.48
CA ARG A 142 -1.40 8.81 -8.39
C ARG A 142 -2.13 7.53 -8.83
N TYR A 143 -3.43 7.39 -8.52
CA TYR A 143 -4.23 6.27 -9.02
C TYR A 143 -4.47 6.34 -10.54
N ASP A 144 -4.73 7.54 -11.07
CA ASP A 144 -4.91 7.78 -12.50
C ASP A 144 -3.63 7.43 -13.30
N GLU A 145 -2.44 7.61 -12.70
CA GLU A 145 -1.17 7.17 -13.29
C GLU A 145 -0.95 5.66 -13.13
N PHE A 146 -1.18 5.13 -11.94
CA PHE A 146 -0.86 3.74 -11.61
C PHE A 146 -1.80 2.73 -12.30
N ALA A 147 -3.11 2.96 -12.24
CA ALA A 147 -4.10 1.95 -12.63
C ALA A 147 -4.02 1.55 -14.11
N PRO A 148 -3.85 2.49 -15.09
CA PRO A 148 -3.68 2.12 -16.48
C PRO A 148 -2.38 1.34 -16.73
N ALA A 149 -1.27 1.76 -16.09
CA ALA A 149 0.01 1.06 -16.20
C ALA A 149 -0.10 -0.38 -15.66
N TRP A 150 -0.74 -0.54 -14.50
CA TRP A 150 -1.01 -1.84 -13.91
C TRP A 150 -1.93 -2.72 -14.77
N ALA A 151 -2.98 -2.14 -15.34
CA ALA A 151 -3.92 -2.86 -16.21
C ALA A 151 -3.24 -3.42 -17.46
N ALA A 152 -2.33 -2.66 -18.06
CA ALA A 152 -1.61 -3.03 -19.28
C ALA A 152 -0.60 -4.18 -19.10
N LEU A 153 -0.16 -4.45 -17.87
CA LEU A 153 0.84 -5.51 -17.62
C LEU A 153 0.28 -6.91 -17.93
N PRO A 154 1.08 -7.80 -18.56
CA PRO A 154 0.77 -9.22 -18.63
C PRO A 154 0.95 -9.89 -17.26
N GLU A 155 0.54 -11.15 -17.14
CA GLU A 155 0.93 -11.97 -15.99
C GLU A 155 2.47 -12.06 -15.89
N GLY A 156 3.01 -11.86 -14.69
CA GLY A 156 4.45 -11.74 -14.44
C GLY A 156 5.01 -10.34 -14.70
N GLY A 157 4.24 -9.43 -15.28
CA GLY A 157 4.63 -8.03 -15.45
C GLY A 157 4.79 -7.31 -14.11
N GLU A 158 5.67 -6.33 -14.06
CA GLU A 158 6.07 -5.66 -12.83
C GLU A 158 5.88 -4.14 -12.94
N LEU A 159 5.45 -3.51 -11.84
CA LEU A 159 5.39 -2.06 -11.70
C LEU A 159 6.06 -1.67 -10.39
N ALA A 160 7.04 -0.77 -10.45
CA ALA A 160 7.78 -0.32 -9.29
C ALA A 160 7.34 1.09 -8.88
N LEU A 161 7.21 1.30 -7.58
CA LEU A 161 6.94 2.59 -6.96
C LEU A 161 7.99 2.90 -5.90
N THR A 162 8.30 4.19 -5.74
CA THR A 162 9.24 4.65 -4.72
C THR A 162 8.50 5.11 -3.48
N TRP A 163 9.04 4.69 -2.33
CA TRP A 163 8.80 5.25 -1.01
C TRP A 163 9.88 6.28 -0.65
#